data_AF-A0A853IKB2-F1
#
_entry.id   AF-A0A853IKB2-F1
#
_cell.length_a   1.000
_cell.length_b   1.000
_cell.length_c   1.000
_cell.angle_alpha   90.00
_cell.angle_beta   90.00
_cell.angle_gamma   90.00
#
_symmetry.space_group_name_H-M   'P 1'
#
loop_
_entity.id
_entity.type
_entity.pdbx_description
1 polymer ?
#
loop_
_entity_poly.entity_id
_entity_poly.type
_entity_poly.pdbx_seq_one_letter_code
_entity_poly.pdbx_strand_id
1 'polypeptide(L)'
;MDILQSQFLMKLQTALSYLPNVKPRIARQDLEYEQRKLWARQWEMEEQTDSEFDEQACKVILGNTELTCDDFRHILESGGDLSDTPKVTPYGASLLIKLYNDGYFELKGKSQQPSTIDQQLIDYTASEQKISEQEKDHKRQLKAYKTLIKNPDRIKLEEFSYYLLNDVFVEHFGYRQGTFKLDIGGVSVTKGVTVYSSNSRKSQDSEVIFSWTDLDGNYRELKQASFHKSNRRNDERRNWGLHE
;
A
#
# COMPACT_ATOMS: atom_id res chain seq x y z
N MET A 1 5.63 12.09 16.03
CA MET A 1 4.29 11.94 15.44
C MET A 1 4.11 10.50 14.97
N ASP A 2 2.96 9.88 15.24
CA ASP A 2 2.61 8.57 14.66
C ASP A 2 2.29 8.83 13.18
N ILE A 3 3.24 8.54 12.31
CA ILE A 3 3.09 8.76 10.87
C ILE A 3 1.90 7.94 10.35
N LEU A 4 0.99 8.64 9.68
CA LEU A 4 -0.22 8.10 9.08
C LEU A 4 0.13 6.99 8.08
N GLN A 5 -0.65 5.91 8.06
CA GLN A 5 -0.46 4.83 7.09
C GLN A 5 -0.62 5.35 5.67
N SER A 6 0.44 5.16 4.86
CA SER A 6 0.56 5.72 3.52
C SER A 6 -0.64 5.44 2.61
N GLN A 7 -1.38 4.34 2.80
CA GLN A 7 -2.50 3.97 1.92
C GLN A 7 -3.67 4.97 1.89
N PHE A 8 -3.87 5.77 2.94
CA PHE A 8 -4.95 6.76 3.00
C PHE A 8 -4.52 8.17 2.57
N LEU A 9 -3.22 8.37 2.37
CA LEU A 9 -2.67 9.65 1.97
C LEU A 9 -2.74 9.84 0.45
N MET A 10 -2.95 11.09 0.04
CA MET A 10 -2.91 11.48 -1.36
C MET A 10 -1.48 11.35 -1.92
N LYS A 11 -1.35 10.84 -3.15
CA LYS A 11 -0.06 10.86 -3.85
C LYS A 11 0.38 12.30 -4.10
N LEU A 12 1.65 12.62 -3.85
CA LEU A 12 2.18 13.98 -4.07
C LEU A 12 1.97 14.44 -5.52
N GLN A 13 2.19 13.55 -6.49
CA GLN A 13 1.98 13.88 -7.89
C GLN A 13 0.53 14.25 -8.22
N THR A 14 -0.44 13.64 -7.52
CA THR A 14 -1.85 13.98 -7.65
C THR A 14 -2.12 15.35 -7.03
N ALA A 15 -1.62 15.61 -5.82
CA ALA A 15 -1.74 16.92 -5.18
C ALA A 15 -1.16 18.06 -6.04
N LEU A 16 0.04 17.87 -6.60
CA LEU A 16 0.67 18.84 -7.49
C LEU A 16 -0.10 19.02 -8.81
N SER A 17 -0.85 18.01 -9.27
CA SER A 17 -1.69 18.14 -10.47
C SER A 17 -2.97 18.95 -10.26
N TYR A 18 -3.40 19.10 -9.01
CA TYR A 18 -4.50 19.97 -8.61
C TYR A 18 -4.09 21.44 -8.48
N LEU A 19 -2.79 21.73 -8.47
CA LEU A 19 -2.28 23.09 -8.53
C LEU A 19 -2.31 23.59 -9.99
N PRO A 20 -3.02 24.68 -10.30
CA PRO A 20 -3.22 25.10 -11.68
C PRO A 20 -1.91 25.49 -12.37
N ASN A 21 -1.73 25.00 -13.60
CA ASN A 21 -0.57 25.25 -14.46
C ASN A 21 0.78 24.75 -13.91
N VAL A 22 0.84 24.13 -12.74
CA VAL A 22 2.10 23.55 -12.24
C VAL A 22 2.51 22.36 -13.13
N LYS A 23 3.82 22.16 -13.32
CA LYS A 23 4.37 20.93 -13.92
C LYS A 23 4.65 19.93 -12.80
N PRO A 24 3.79 18.91 -12.55
CA PRO A 24 3.89 18.10 -11.33
C PRO A 24 5.23 17.36 -11.19
N ARG A 25 5.80 16.91 -12.31
CA ARG A 25 7.09 16.24 -12.32
C ARG A 25 8.25 17.16 -11.93
N ILE A 26 8.25 18.40 -12.44
CA ILE A 26 9.31 19.38 -12.15
C ILE A 26 9.17 19.85 -10.70
N ALA A 27 7.97 20.28 -10.30
CA ALA A 27 7.70 20.69 -8.92
C ALA A 27 8.08 19.61 -7.89
N ARG A 28 7.81 18.34 -8.18
CA ARG A 28 8.26 17.22 -7.35
C ARG A 28 9.78 17.13 -7.26
N GLN A 29 10.48 17.23 -8.40
CA GLN A 29 11.95 17.17 -8.44
C GLN A 29 12.59 18.32 -7.66
N ASP A 30 12.01 19.52 -7.74
CA ASP A 30 12.47 20.69 -7.01
C ASP A 30 12.30 20.50 -5.49
N LEU A 31 11.14 20.00 -5.06
CA LEU A 31 10.88 19.67 -3.65
C LEU A 31 11.83 18.58 -3.13
N GLU A 32 12.05 17.50 -3.89
CA GLU A 32 12.99 16.42 -3.54
C GLU A 32 14.45 16.91 -3.49
N TYR A 33 14.80 17.91 -4.31
CA TYR A 33 16.12 18.54 -4.28
C TYR A 33 16.32 19.37 -3.01
N GLU A 34 15.36 20.24 -2.67
CA GLU A 34 15.44 21.07 -1.45
C GLU A 34 15.40 20.23 -0.18
N GLN A 35 14.59 19.16 -0.14
CA GLN A 35 14.57 18.21 0.96
C GLN A 35 15.94 17.57 1.19
N ARG A 36 16.58 17.05 0.13
CA ARG A 36 17.92 16.43 0.24
C ARG A 36 18.98 17.41 0.71
N LYS A 37 18.92 18.65 0.23
CA LYS A 37 19.84 19.71 0.67
C LYS A 37 19.64 20.06 2.15
N LEU A 38 18.39 20.09 2.61
CA LEU A 38 18.07 20.35 4.01
C LEU A 38 18.54 19.20 4.91
N TRP A 39 18.33 17.95 4.52
CA TRP A 39 18.84 16.78 5.26
C TRP A 39 20.36 16.67 5.27
N ALA A 40 21.04 17.02 4.18
CA ALA A 40 22.50 17.05 4.17
C ALA A 40 23.04 18.05 5.20
N ARG A 41 22.43 19.24 5.30
CA ARG A 41 22.77 20.24 6.33
C ARG A 41 22.48 19.74 7.74
N GLN A 42 21.35 19.05 7.93
CA GLN A 42 21.02 18.43 9.21
C GLN A 42 22.10 17.43 9.63
N TRP A 43 22.50 16.53 8.73
CA TRP A 43 23.54 15.54 8.99
C TRP A 43 24.89 16.19 9.38
N GLU A 44 25.30 17.24 8.65
CA GLU A 44 26.52 17.99 8.94
C GLU A 44 26.50 18.66 10.32
N MET A 45 25.34 19.14 10.78
CA MET A 45 25.17 19.74 12.11
C MET A 45 25.21 18.69 13.22
N GLU A 46 24.53 17.56 13.04
CA GLU A 46 24.54 16.44 14.00
C GLU A 46 25.96 15.88 14.20
N GLU A 47 26.80 15.86 13.17
CA GLU A 47 28.20 15.42 13.28
C GLU A 47 29.11 16.41 14.03
N GLN A 48 28.74 17.69 14.09
CA GLN A 48 29.56 18.77 14.68
C GLN A 48 29.19 19.12 16.12
N THR A 49 28.01 18.72 16.60
CA THR A 49 27.51 19.07 17.93
C THR A 49 27.06 17.84 18.71
N ASP A 50 27.73 17.54 19.82
CA ASP A 50 27.39 16.49 20.79
C ASP A 50 26.09 16.79 21.59
N SER A 51 25.23 17.69 21.10
CA SER A 51 24.02 18.18 21.78
C SER A 51 22.74 17.64 21.14
N GLU A 52 21.68 17.49 21.93
CA GLU A 52 20.33 17.20 21.43
C GLU A 52 19.93 18.20 20.33
N PHE A 53 19.70 17.66 19.13
CA PHE A 53 19.38 18.40 17.92
C PHE A 53 18.05 19.16 18.05
N ASP A 54 18.07 20.44 17.70
CA ASP A 54 16.85 21.24 17.55
C ASP A 54 16.35 21.15 16.11
N GLU A 55 15.27 20.38 15.88
CA GLU A 55 14.62 20.25 14.57
C GLU A 55 14.20 21.61 13.98
N GLN A 56 14.07 22.66 14.79
CA GLN A 56 13.75 24.02 14.34
C GLN A 56 14.96 24.79 13.80
N ALA A 57 16.19 24.27 13.97
CA ALA A 57 17.41 24.94 13.52
C ALA A 57 17.65 24.81 12.00
N CYS A 58 17.16 23.75 11.35
CA CYS A 58 17.31 23.55 9.91
C CYS A 58 16.07 24.02 9.13
N LYS A 59 16.19 25.19 8.52
CA LYS A 59 15.14 25.85 7.72
C LYS A 59 15.60 26.17 6.30
N VAL A 60 14.66 26.19 5.37
CA VAL A 60 14.83 26.69 4.00
C VAL A 60 13.69 27.64 3.65
N ILE A 61 13.99 28.67 2.86
CA ILE A 61 12.99 29.61 2.36
C ILE A 61 12.74 29.29 0.89
N LEU A 62 11.50 28.92 0.57
CA LEU A 62 11.03 28.64 -0.78
C LEU A 62 9.98 29.69 -1.16
N GLY A 63 10.32 30.59 -2.08
CA GLY A 63 9.50 31.79 -2.34
C GLY A 63 9.47 32.68 -1.09
N ASN A 64 8.27 32.87 -0.51
CA ASN A 64 8.07 33.60 0.75
C ASN A 64 7.73 32.67 1.93
N THR A 65 7.80 31.36 1.75
CA THR A 65 7.49 30.37 2.79
C THR A 65 8.76 29.78 3.38
N GLU A 66 8.87 29.86 4.70
CA GLU A 66 9.86 29.12 5.49
C GLU A 66 9.36 27.70 5.76
N LEU A 67 10.20 26.71 5.49
CA LEU A 67 9.96 25.28 5.72
C LEU A 67 11.09 24.67 6.55
N THR A 68 10.73 23.75 7.43
CA THR A 68 11.63 22.93 8.27
C THR A 68 11.77 21.51 7.73
N CYS A 69 12.65 20.71 8.33
CA CYS A 69 12.72 19.27 8.04
C CYS A 69 11.37 18.57 8.26
N ASP A 70 10.62 18.96 9.29
CA ASP A 70 9.33 18.36 9.62
C ASP A 70 8.26 18.67 8.56
N ASP A 71 8.23 19.90 8.06
CA ASP A 71 7.36 20.29 6.95
C ASP A 71 7.59 19.42 5.71
N PHE A 72 8.85 19.08 5.41
CA PHE A 72 9.17 18.19 4.31
C PHE A 72 8.77 16.74 4.56
N ARG A 73 8.73 16.26 5.81
CA ARG A 73 8.16 14.94 6.12
C ARG A 73 6.68 14.90 5.74
N HIS A 74 5.96 15.99 5.98
CA HIS A 74 4.56 16.12 5.62
C HIS A 74 4.29 16.28 4.11
N ILE A 75 5.19 16.93 3.37
CA ILE A 75 5.08 17.15 1.91
C ILE A 75 5.51 15.90 1.12
N LEU A 76 6.56 15.21 1.58
CA LEU A 76 7.21 14.06 0.93
C LEU A 76 7.17 12.85 1.87
N GLU A 77 5.96 12.51 2.32
CA GLU A 77 5.72 11.36 3.18
C GLU A 77 6.08 10.09 2.41
N SER A 78 7.13 9.41 2.87
CA SER A 78 7.58 8.14 2.30
C SER A 78 6.78 7.03 2.96
N GLY A 79 5.87 6.39 2.22
CA GLY A 79 5.35 5.11 2.68
C GLY A 79 6.54 4.16 2.83
N GLY A 80 6.64 3.46 3.97
CA GLY A 80 7.85 2.77 4.43
C GLY A 80 8.50 1.71 3.51
N ASP A 81 8.10 1.60 2.26
CA ASP A 81 8.76 0.81 1.21
C ASP A 81 9.55 1.71 0.25
N LEU A 82 10.78 1.29 -0.10
CA LEU A 82 11.68 1.95 -1.05
C LEU A 82 11.12 2.14 -2.48
N SER A 83 9.95 1.55 -2.78
CA SER A 83 9.26 1.65 -4.06
C SER A 83 7.98 2.49 -4.01
N ASP A 84 7.58 2.99 -2.83
CA ASP A 84 6.32 3.73 -2.71
C ASP A 84 6.47 5.13 -3.34
N THR A 85 5.45 5.51 -4.11
CA THR A 85 5.39 6.87 -4.66
C THR A 85 5.18 7.86 -3.52
N PRO A 86 5.92 8.98 -3.43
CA PRO A 86 5.78 9.94 -2.34
C PRO A 86 4.33 10.39 -2.19
N LYS A 87 3.91 10.51 -0.94
CA LYS A 87 2.58 10.92 -0.54
C LYS A 87 2.65 12.22 0.24
N VAL A 88 1.50 12.85 0.41
CA VAL A 88 1.40 14.13 1.08
C VAL A 88 0.30 14.05 2.13
N THR A 89 0.60 14.52 3.33
CA THR A 89 -0.40 14.63 4.41
C THR A 89 -1.34 15.83 4.16
N PRO A 90 -2.50 15.93 4.83
CA PRO A 90 -3.35 17.12 4.76
C PRO A 90 -2.60 18.42 5.09
N TYR A 91 -1.75 18.40 6.12
CA TYR A 91 -0.87 19.52 6.45
C TYR A 91 0.12 19.82 5.32
N GLY A 92 0.80 18.80 4.78
CA GLY A 92 1.70 18.97 3.64
C GLY A 92 0.99 19.54 2.40
N ALA A 93 -0.27 19.18 2.16
CA ALA A 93 -1.07 19.73 1.07
C ALA A 93 -1.37 21.22 1.28
N SER A 94 -1.60 21.64 2.53
CA SER A 94 -1.74 23.06 2.87
C SER A 94 -0.45 23.85 2.57
N LEU A 95 0.73 23.25 2.83
CA LEU A 95 2.03 23.84 2.50
C LEU A 95 2.23 23.94 0.99
N LEU A 96 1.82 22.93 0.21
CA LEU A 96 1.87 23.00 -1.25
C LEU A 96 1.01 24.14 -1.81
N ILE A 97 -0.20 24.35 -1.26
CA ILE A 97 -1.06 25.48 -1.61
C ILE A 97 -0.35 26.81 -1.28
N LYS A 98 0.30 26.89 -0.10
CA LYS A 98 1.03 28.09 0.31
C LYS A 98 2.20 28.39 -0.63
N LEU A 99 3.03 27.41 -0.96
CA LEU A 99 4.13 27.53 -1.92
C LEU A 99 3.66 27.96 -3.31
N TYR A 100 2.50 27.46 -3.74
CA TYR A 100 1.89 27.87 -5.00
C TYR A 100 1.48 29.35 -4.98
N ASN A 101 0.79 29.79 -3.93
CA ASN A 101 0.37 31.18 -3.77
C ASN A 101 1.56 32.13 -3.65
N ASP A 102 2.69 31.66 -3.09
CA ASP A 102 3.95 32.40 -3.00
C ASP A 102 4.76 32.40 -4.31
N GLY A 103 4.28 31.72 -5.35
CA GLY A 103 4.91 31.72 -6.67
C GLY A 103 6.18 30.88 -6.76
N TYR A 104 6.39 29.91 -5.85
CA TYR A 104 7.57 29.05 -5.87
C TYR A 104 7.62 28.13 -7.11
N PHE A 105 6.47 27.60 -7.55
CA PHE A 105 6.44 26.61 -8.63
C PHE A 105 6.54 27.21 -10.03
N GLU A 106 7.27 26.51 -10.91
CA GLU A 106 7.27 26.83 -12.34
C GLU A 106 5.90 26.53 -12.98
N LEU A 107 5.25 27.57 -13.51
CA LEU A 107 3.97 27.47 -14.19
C LEU A 107 4.12 27.25 -15.70
N LYS A 108 3.18 26.52 -16.31
CA LYS A 108 3.08 26.32 -17.75
C LYS A 108 2.53 27.59 -18.43
N GLY A 109 3.17 27.99 -19.52
CA GLY A 109 2.71 29.07 -20.39
C GLY A 109 3.02 30.47 -19.85
N LYS A 110 2.45 31.51 -20.49
CA LYS A 110 2.64 32.92 -20.10
C LYS A 110 1.78 33.36 -18.90
N SER A 111 0.92 32.48 -18.39
CA SER A 111 0.06 32.81 -17.25
C SER A 111 0.86 32.70 -15.96
N GLN A 112 1.42 33.82 -15.52
CA GLN A 112 2.01 33.98 -14.19
C GLN A 112 0.96 34.24 -13.09
N GLN A 113 -0.33 34.22 -13.44
CA GLN A 113 -1.39 34.56 -12.50
C GLN A 113 -1.96 33.30 -11.83
N PRO A 114 -2.10 33.28 -10.49
CA PRO A 114 -2.79 32.22 -9.77
C PRO A 114 -4.19 32.01 -10.33
N SER A 115 -4.53 30.76 -10.62
CA SER A 115 -5.92 30.38 -10.94
C SER A 115 -6.53 29.65 -9.75
N THR A 116 -7.85 29.44 -9.79
CA THR A 116 -8.56 28.74 -8.72
C THR A 116 -7.99 27.34 -8.54
N ILE A 117 -7.50 27.04 -7.33
CA ILE A 117 -7.00 25.72 -6.93
C ILE A 117 -8.16 24.72 -6.92
N ASP A 118 -7.90 23.47 -7.32
CA ASP A 118 -8.92 22.42 -7.33
C ASP A 118 -9.51 22.21 -5.92
N GLN A 119 -10.84 22.16 -5.83
CA GLN A 119 -11.56 21.97 -4.58
C GLN A 119 -11.18 20.66 -3.88
N GLN A 120 -10.80 19.61 -4.62
CA GLN A 120 -10.39 18.33 -4.05
C GLN A 120 -9.13 18.47 -3.19
N LEU A 121 -8.18 19.32 -3.59
CA LEU A 121 -6.98 19.57 -2.80
C LEU A 121 -7.32 20.39 -1.56
N ILE A 122 -8.21 21.38 -1.69
CA ILE A 122 -8.68 22.20 -0.57
C ILE A 122 -9.39 21.32 0.48
N ASP A 123 -10.34 20.49 0.06
CA ASP A 123 -11.08 19.59 0.94
C ASP A 123 -10.13 18.59 1.63
N TYR A 124 -9.11 18.12 0.92
CA TYR A 124 -8.11 17.23 1.47
C TYR A 124 -7.30 17.87 2.60
N THR A 125 -7.00 19.18 2.55
CA THR A 125 -6.30 19.86 3.64
C THR A 125 -7.05 19.81 4.98
N ALA A 126 -8.38 19.68 4.95
CA ALA A 126 -9.23 19.59 6.13
C ALA A 126 -9.54 18.13 6.55
N SER A 127 -8.92 17.13 5.91
CA SER A 127 -9.30 15.71 6.06
C SER A 127 -8.53 14.92 7.13
N GLU A 128 -7.64 15.55 7.89
CA GLU A 128 -6.74 14.89 8.84
C GLU A 128 -7.46 14.01 9.85
N GLN A 129 -8.52 14.53 10.49
CA GLN A 129 -9.29 13.76 11.47
C GLN A 129 -9.92 12.51 10.83
N LYS A 130 -10.51 12.66 9.64
CA LYS A 130 -11.14 11.55 8.91
C LYS A 130 -10.13 10.47 8.56
N ILE A 131 -8.93 10.85 8.09
CA ILE A 131 -7.86 9.90 7.77
C ILE A 131 -7.40 9.17 9.04
N SER A 132 -7.19 9.90 10.14
CA SER A 132 -6.81 9.30 11.42
C SER A 132 -7.84 8.27 11.93
N GLU A 133 -9.13 8.55 11.78
CA GLU A 133 -10.21 7.61 12.12
C GLU A 133 -10.19 6.38 11.23
N GLN A 134 -10.07 6.55 9.90
CA GLN A 134 -9.95 5.45 8.94
C GLN A 134 -8.77 4.53 9.25
N GLU A 135 -7.65 5.09 9.70
CA GLU A 135 -6.49 4.31 10.11
C GLU A 135 -6.68 3.53 11.38
N LYS A 136 -7.28 4.13 12.41
CA LYS A 136 -7.59 3.44 13.66
C LYS A 136 -8.51 2.26 13.38
N ASP A 137 -9.52 2.47 12.55
CA ASP A 137 -10.45 1.41 12.14
C ASP A 137 -9.75 0.33 11.32
N HIS A 138 -8.89 0.71 10.37
CA HIS A 138 -8.13 -0.25 9.58
C HIS A 138 -7.16 -1.08 10.44
N LYS A 139 -6.40 -0.43 11.34
CA LYS A 139 -5.51 -1.12 12.30
C LYS A 139 -6.31 -2.07 13.18
N ARG A 140 -7.50 -1.66 13.64
CA ARG A 140 -8.40 -2.50 14.43
C ARG A 140 -8.89 -3.72 13.63
N GLN A 141 -9.30 -3.51 12.38
CA GLN A 141 -9.74 -4.58 11.47
C GLN A 141 -8.62 -5.56 11.16
N LEU A 142 -7.41 -5.08 10.83
CA LEU A 142 -6.24 -5.93 10.59
C LEU A 142 -5.87 -6.74 11.83
N LYS A 143 -5.91 -6.14 13.02
CA LYS A 143 -5.64 -6.86 14.27
C LYS A 143 -6.68 -7.94 14.51
N ALA A 144 -7.97 -7.62 14.32
CA ALA A 144 -9.06 -8.58 14.44
C ALA A 144 -8.90 -9.74 13.44
N TYR A 145 -8.60 -9.43 12.18
CA TYR A 145 -8.38 -10.42 11.11
C TYR A 145 -7.19 -11.34 11.42
N LYS A 146 -6.05 -10.79 11.86
CA LYS A 146 -4.89 -11.59 12.30
C LYS A 146 -5.21 -12.48 13.50
N THR A 147 -5.99 -11.98 14.46
CA THR A 147 -6.47 -12.80 15.58
C THR A 147 -7.39 -13.92 15.07
N LEU A 148 -8.26 -13.63 14.12
CA LEU A 148 -9.18 -14.61 13.53
C LEU A 148 -8.43 -15.75 12.82
N ILE A 149 -7.45 -15.43 11.99
CA ILE A 149 -6.59 -16.41 11.28
C ILE A 149 -5.89 -17.38 12.25
N LYS A 150 -5.42 -16.87 13.39
CA LYS A 150 -4.75 -17.66 14.43
C LYS A 150 -5.69 -18.52 15.27
N ASN A 151 -6.99 -18.22 15.25
CA ASN A 151 -8.00 -18.89 16.08
C ASN A 151 -9.14 -19.41 15.19
N PRO A 152 -8.91 -20.46 14.39
CA PRO A 152 -9.86 -20.96 13.40
C PRO A 152 -11.21 -21.39 14.00
N ASP A 153 -11.24 -21.80 15.27
CA ASP A 153 -12.48 -22.15 15.99
C ASP A 153 -13.46 -20.98 16.14
N ARG A 154 -12.99 -19.73 16.03
CA ARG A 154 -13.82 -18.53 16.15
C ARG A 154 -14.45 -18.09 14.83
N ILE A 155 -14.04 -18.68 13.72
CA ILE A 155 -14.54 -18.34 12.39
C ILE A 155 -15.90 -18.99 12.21
N LYS A 156 -16.92 -18.20 11.90
CA LYS A 156 -18.25 -18.75 11.59
C LYS A 156 -18.31 -19.24 10.16
N LEU A 157 -19.18 -20.22 9.92
CA LEU A 157 -19.35 -20.80 8.58
C LEU A 157 -19.78 -19.78 7.51
N GLU A 158 -20.58 -18.79 7.91
CA GLU A 158 -21.01 -17.66 7.08
C GLU A 158 -19.87 -16.72 6.66
N GLU A 159 -18.74 -16.74 7.37
CA GLU A 159 -17.54 -15.95 7.06
C GLU A 159 -16.60 -16.68 6.09
N PHE A 160 -16.91 -17.94 5.74
CA PHE A 160 -16.06 -18.73 4.85
C PHE A 160 -15.97 -18.07 3.47
N SER A 161 -14.75 -17.65 3.15
CA SER A 161 -14.38 -17.11 1.86
C SER A 161 -13.06 -17.72 1.44
N TYR A 162 -12.80 -17.68 0.13
CA TYR A 162 -11.58 -18.26 -0.42
C TYR A 162 -10.32 -17.65 0.23
N TYR A 163 -10.29 -16.32 0.37
CA TYR A 163 -9.14 -15.60 0.93
C TYR A 163 -8.95 -15.90 2.41
N LEU A 164 -10.02 -15.85 3.23
CA LEU A 164 -9.92 -16.15 4.65
C LEU A 164 -9.42 -17.58 4.89
N LEU A 165 -10.02 -18.56 4.21
CA LEU A 165 -9.59 -19.96 4.35
C LEU A 165 -8.15 -20.14 3.86
N ASN A 166 -7.77 -19.48 2.77
CA ASN A 166 -6.39 -19.55 2.30
C ASN A 166 -5.39 -19.03 3.33
N ASP A 167 -5.65 -17.86 3.92
CA ASP A 167 -4.77 -17.26 4.91
C ASP A 167 -4.70 -18.10 6.19
N VAL A 168 -5.83 -18.65 6.66
CA VAL A 168 -5.87 -19.62 7.77
C VAL A 168 -4.97 -20.82 7.47
N PHE A 169 -5.15 -21.47 6.32
CA PHE A 169 -4.31 -22.63 5.99
C PHE A 169 -2.83 -22.26 5.81
N VAL A 170 -2.51 -21.07 5.31
CA VAL A 170 -1.12 -20.60 5.19
C VAL A 170 -0.52 -20.33 6.56
N GLU A 171 -1.26 -19.74 7.51
CA GLU A 171 -0.77 -19.54 8.88
C GLU A 171 -0.45 -20.89 9.56
N HIS A 172 -1.27 -21.92 9.36
CA HIS A 172 -1.13 -23.21 10.06
C HIS A 172 -0.22 -24.22 9.36
N PHE A 173 -0.15 -24.22 8.02
CA PHE A 173 0.63 -25.20 7.25
C PHE A 173 1.74 -24.58 6.39
N GLY A 174 1.77 -23.25 6.26
CA GLY A 174 2.65 -22.55 5.32
C GLY A 174 2.23 -22.71 3.85
N TYR A 175 3.08 -22.22 2.96
CA TYR A 175 2.90 -22.38 1.51
C TYR A 175 3.35 -23.78 1.08
N ARG A 176 2.40 -24.72 0.99
CA ARG A 176 2.67 -26.12 0.60
C ARG A 176 1.65 -26.65 -0.42
N GLN A 177 2.11 -27.56 -1.27
CA GLN A 177 1.27 -28.34 -2.18
C GLN A 177 0.74 -29.62 -1.50
N GLY A 178 -0.37 -30.15 -2.00
CA GLY A 178 -0.99 -31.37 -1.47
C GLY A 178 -2.36 -31.12 -0.84
N THR A 179 -2.82 -32.08 -0.04
CA THR A 179 -4.14 -32.01 0.63
C THR A 179 -3.94 -31.87 2.14
N PHE A 180 -4.61 -30.89 2.73
CA PHE A 180 -4.54 -30.56 4.15
C PHE A 180 -5.95 -30.49 4.72
N LYS A 181 -6.10 -30.86 5.99
CA LYS A 181 -7.37 -30.76 6.70
C LYS A 181 -7.18 -29.93 7.97
N LEU A 182 -8.16 -29.08 8.26
CA LEU A 182 -8.19 -28.26 9.46
C LEU A 182 -9.64 -28.06 9.89
N ASP A 183 -9.90 -28.18 11.18
CA ASP A 183 -11.20 -27.87 11.75
C ASP A 183 -11.31 -26.35 11.93
N ILE A 184 -12.34 -25.75 11.35
CA ILE A 184 -12.59 -24.30 11.34
C ILE A 184 -14.06 -24.09 11.66
N GLY A 185 -14.36 -23.30 12.69
CA GLY A 185 -15.75 -23.07 13.11
C GLY A 185 -16.52 -24.34 13.48
N GLY A 186 -15.82 -25.39 13.94
CA GLY A 186 -16.42 -26.69 14.25
C GLY A 186 -16.71 -27.58 13.04
N VAL A 187 -16.26 -27.21 11.84
CA VAL A 187 -16.41 -28.00 10.62
C VAL A 187 -15.03 -28.39 10.08
N SER A 188 -14.89 -29.64 9.64
CA SER A 188 -13.64 -30.10 9.02
C SER A 188 -13.52 -29.62 7.57
N VAL A 189 -12.60 -28.69 7.33
CA VAL A 189 -12.33 -28.11 6.02
C VAL A 189 -11.12 -28.79 5.42
N THR A 190 -11.20 -29.15 4.13
CA THR A 190 -10.11 -29.72 3.35
C THR A 190 -9.62 -28.72 2.31
N LYS A 191 -8.32 -28.39 2.31
CA LYS A 191 -7.64 -27.62 1.27
C LYS A 191 -6.82 -28.56 0.39
N GLY A 192 -7.10 -28.58 -0.91
CA GLY A 192 -6.26 -29.18 -1.94
C GLY A 192 -5.51 -28.11 -2.72
N VAL A 193 -4.21 -28.31 -2.92
CA VAL A 193 -3.35 -27.44 -3.75
C VAL A 193 -2.63 -28.31 -4.78
N THR A 194 -2.86 -28.03 -6.06
CA THR A 194 -2.22 -28.72 -7.18
C THR A 194 -1.49 -27.71 -8.05
N VAL A 195 -0.18 -27.89 -8.24
CA VAL A 195 0.66 -27.00 -9.03
C VAL A 195 0.68 -27.46 -10.48
N TYR A 196 0.51 -26.51 -11.40
CA TYR A 196 0.55 -26.73 -12.84
C TYR A 196 1.63 -25.88 -13.49
N SER A 197 2.33 -26.45 -14.47
CA SER A 197 3.38 -25.73 -15.20
C SER A 197 2.88 -25.22 -16.55
N SER A 198 3.43 -24.11 -17.04
CA SER A 198 3.23 -23.72 -18.44
C SER A 198 3.82 -24.75 -19.40
N ASN A 199 3.39 -24.74 -20.68
CA ASN A 199 3.95 -25.64 -21.70
C ASN A 199 5.48 -25.52 -21.86
N SER A 200 6.05 -24.36 -21.54
CA SER A 200 7.50 -24.08 -21.56
C SER A 200 8.21 -24.39 -20.24
N ARG A 201 7.48 -24.76 -19.17
CA ARG A 201 7.97 -24.92 -17.78
C ARG A 201 8.59 -23.66 -17.14
N LYS A 202 8.54 -22.51 -17.81
CA LYS A 202 9.13 -21.25 -17.29
C LYS A 202 8.27 -20.56 -16.23
N SER A 203 7.01 -20.96 -16.11
CA SER A 203 6.06 -20.41 -15.15
C SER A 203 5.20 -21.52 -14.57
N GLN A 204 4.74 -21.30 -13.34
CA GLN A 204 3.85 -22.21 -12.63
C GLN A 204 2.72 -21.40 -11.98
N ASP A 205 1.58 -22.04 -11.83
CA ASP A 205 0.49 -21.56 -10.99
C ASP A 205 -0.16 -22.75 -10.28
N SER A 206 -1.16 -22.49 -9.44
CA SER A 206 -1.81 -23.52 -8.64
C SER A 206 -3.32 -23.48 -8.79
N GLU A 207 -3.94 -24.64 -8.86
CA GLU A 207 -5.35 -24.81 -8.53
C GLU A 207 -5.45 -25.03 -7.02
N VAL A 208 -6.38 -24.30 -6.38
CA VAL A 208 -6.65 -24.40 -4.96
C VAL A 208 -8.13 -24.65 -4.76
N ILE A 209 -8.46 -25.70 -4.01
CA ILE A 209 -9.82 -26.11 -3.72
C ILE A 209 -9.99 -26.22 -2.21
N PHE A 210 -10.96 -25.51 -1.65
CA PHE A 210 -11.44 -25.71 -0.29
C PHE A 210 -12.76 -26.46 -0.36
N SER A 211 -12.94 -27.47 0.48
CA SER A 211 -14.19 -28.21 0.56
C SER A 211 -14.53 -28.60 1.98
N TRP A 212 -15.82 -28.63 2.29
CA TRP A 212 -16.34 -29.03 3.59
C TRP A 212 -17.78 -29.51 3.47
N THR A 213 -18.29 -30.13 4.53
CA THR A 213 -19.72 -30.46 4.67
C THR A 213 -20.30 -29.54 5.72
N ASP A 214 -21.35 -28.78 5.38
CA ASP A 214 -22.01 -27.89 6.34
C ASP A 214 -22.82 -28.68 7.40
N LEU A 215 -23.33 -27.97 8.41
CA LEU A 215 -24.08 -28.58 9.52
C LEU A 215 -25.38 -29.26 9.06
N ASP A 216 -25.91 -28.86 7.91
CA ASP A 216 -27.09 -29.46 7.27
C ASP A 216 -26.73 -30.69 6.41
N GLY A 217 -25.44 -31.06 6.35
CA GLY A 217 -24.94 -32.20 5.58
C GLY A 217 -24.66 -31.90 4.10
N ASN A 218 -24.73 -30.64 3.67
CA ASN A 218 -24.47 -30.29 2.28
C ASN A 218 -22.98 -30.09 2.01
N TYR A 219 -22.51 -30.65 0.90
CA TYR A 219 -21.16 -30.40 0.42
C TYR A 219 -21.03 -28.98 -0.13
N ARG A 220 -19.95 -28.30 0.25
CA ARG A 220 -19.59 -26.96 -0.19
C ARG A 220 -18.17 -26.97 -0.73
N GLU A 221 -17.94 -26.13 -1.74
CA GLU A 221 -16.61 -25.96 -2.36
C GLU A 221 -16.35 -24.48 -2.68
N LEU A 222 -15.11 -24.05 -2.48
CA LEU A 222 -14.56 -22.79 -3.00
C LEU A 222 -13.31 -23.10 -3.80
N LYS A 223 -13.18 -22.51 -4.99
CA LYS A 223 -12.14 -22.90 -5.93
C LYS A 223 -11.48 -21.71 -6.62
N GLN A 224 -10.16 -21.73 -6.70
CA GLN A 224 -9.37 -20.93 -7.62
C GLN A 224 -8.78 -21.86 -8.69
N ALA A 225 -9.16 -21.62 -9.95
CA ALA A 225 -8.65 -22.40 -11.07
C ALA A 225 -7.23 -21.98 -11.44
N SER A 226 -6.44 -22.93 -11.94
CA SER A 226 -5.16 -22.67 -12.59
C SER A 226 -5.38 -22.36 -14.08
N PHE A 227 -4.66 -21.36 -14.59
CA PHE A 227 -4.54 -21.04 -16.01
C PHE A 227 -3.74 -22.10 -16.78
N HIS A 228 -2.86 -22.83 -16.10
CA HIS A 228 -2.02 -23.85 -16.73
C HIS A 228 -2.61 -25.26 -16.67
N LYS A 229 -3.69 -25.50 -15.92
CA LYS A 229 -4.31 -26.82 -15.78
C LYS A 229 -4.60 -27.52 -17.12
N SER A 230 -5.07 -26.77 -18.12
CA SER A 230 -5.43 -27.31 -19.44
C SER A 230 -4.24 -27.47 -20.40
N ASN A 231 -3.03 -27.11 -20.00
CA ASN A 231 -1.85 -27.24 -20.84
C ASN A 231 -1.56 -28.70 -21.19
N ARG A 232 -1.11 -28.93 -22.43
CA ARG A 232 -0.82 -30.27 -22.96
C ARG A 232 0.10 -31.07 -22.05
N ARG A 233 1.12 -30.42 -21.49
CA ARG A 233 2.10 -31.06 -20.59
C ARG A 233 1.55 -31.46 -19.22
N ASN A 234 0.40 -30.91 -18.81
CA ASN A 234 -0.28 -31.28 -17.55
C ASN A 234 -1.45 -32.26 -17.78
N ASP A 235 -1.61 -32.73 -19.02
CA ASP A 235 -2.67 -33.66 -19.42
C ASP A 235 -2.04 -34.99 -19.83
N GLU A 236 -2.18 -36.00 -18.97
CA GLU A 236 -1.63 -37.35 -19.17
C GLU A 236 -2.04 -37.96 -20.52
N ARG A 237 -3.24 -37.62 -21.04
CA ARG A 237 -3.73 -38.15 -22.32
C ARG A 237 -3.14 -37.42 -23.53
N ARG A 238 -2.59 -36.23 -23.34
CA ARG A 238 -1.98 -35.42 -24.41
C ARG A 238 -0.46 -35.23 -24.24
N ASN A 239 0.13 -35.81 -23.21
CA ASN A 239 1.57 -35.69 -22.89
C ASN A 239 2.48 -36.69 -23.65
N TRP A 240 1.97 -37.37 -24.67
CA TRP A 240 2.75 -38.33 -25.45
C TRP A 240 3.75 -37.61 -26.39
N GLY A 241 5.05 -37.80 -26.17
CA GLY A 241 6.09 -37.46 -27.15
C GLY A 241 7.06 -36.31 -26.81
N LEU A 242 7.28 -35.98 -25.54
CA LEU A 242 8.37 -35.08 -25.13
C LEU A 242 9.34 -35.83 -24.22
N HIS A 243 10.54 -36.12 -24.73
CA HIS A 243 11.67 -36.54 -23.89
C HIS A 243 11.98 -35.45 -22.87
N GLU A 244 12.44 -35.86 -21.68
CA GLU A 244 12.86 -34.97 -20.59
C GLU A 244 13.94 -33.98 -21.00
#